data_AF-A0A7G6YJG2-F1
#
_entry.id   AF-A0A7G6YJG2-F1
#
_cell.length_a   1.000
_cell.length_b   1.000
_cell.length_c   1.000
_cell.angle_alpha   90.00
_cell.angle_beta   90.00
_cell.angle_gamma   90.00
#
_symmetry.space_group_name_H-M   'P 1'
#
loop_
_entity.id
_entity.type
_entity.pdbx_description
1 polymer ?
#
loop_
_entity_poly.entity_id
_entity_poly.type
_entity_poly.pdbx_seq_one_letter_code
_entity_poly.pdbx_strand_id
1 'polypeptide(L)'
;MKFTHIIFCALSCWGGLALSGCQDKDTDPAADELVQVSYAQTACSDPWIADSTGVTAFETAATAYLQKQGVQTDQLQAAQTGEYEPCNACHCKTGIILEGGVRRKDLATVEKLGFRKL
;
A
#
# COMPACT_ATOMS: atom_id res chain seq x y z
N MET A 1 19.13 -39.15 38.49
CA MET A 1 18.23 -40.28 38.87
C MET A 1 17.07 -40.26 37.87
N LYS A 2 17.13 -41.06 36.79
CA LYS A 2 16.28 -42.25 36.56
C LYS A 2 14.85 -42.05 37.04
N PHE A 3 13.88 -41.98 36.13
CA PHE A 3 12.81 -42.99 36.04
C PHE A 3 12.13 -42.95 34.66
N THR A 4 12.40 -44.02 33.93
CA THR A 4 11.78 -44.47 32.69
C THR A 4 10.34 -44.90 32.97
N HIS A 5 9.36 -44.47 32.16
CA HIS A 5 8.14 -45.24 31.92
C HIS A 5 7.65 -45.03 30.49
N ILE A 6 7.92 -46.04 29.67
CA ILE A 6 7.28 -46.32 28.39
C ILE A 6 5.88 -46.83 28.73
N ILE A 7 4.83 -46.14 28.27
CA ILE A 7 3.47 -46.68 28.26
C ILE A 7 3.03 -46.77 26.80
N PHE A 8 3.13 -47.98 26.28
CA PHE A 8 2.42 -48.46 25.10
C PHE A 8 0.91 -48.43 25.43
N CYS A 9 0.16 -47.55 24.78
CA CYS A 9 -1.30 -47.68 24.69
C CYS A 9 -1.65 -47.90 23.22
N ALA A 10 -1.68 -49.17 22.84
CA ALA A 10 -2.39 -49.62 21.67
C ALA A 10 -3.88 -49.75 21.99
N LEU A 11 -4.69 -49.56 20.94
CA LEU A 11 -6.09 -49.92 20.80
C LEU A 11 -7.18 -48.98 21.36
N SER A 12 -7.86 -48.38 20.37
CA SER A 12 -9.32 -48.29 20.21
C SER A 12 -10.11 -47.46 21.22
N CYS A 13 -10.58 -46.29 20.76
CA CYS A 13 -11.94 -45.85 21.07
C CYS A 13 -12.44 -44.87 19.99
N TRP A 14 -13.60 -45.20 19.44
CA TRP A 14 -14.46 -44.30 18.68
C TRP A 14 -14.68 -42.98 19.44
N GLY A 15 -14.49 -41.84 18.76
CA GLY A 15 -14.96 -40.56 19.28
C GLY A 15 -14.26 -39.36 18.68
N GLY A 16 -15.05 -38.47 18.09
CA GLY A 16 -14.73 -37.04 17.99
C GLY A 16 -13.96 -36.60 16.76
N LEU A 17 -14.68 -36.10 15.76
CA LEU A 17 -14.16 -35.09 14.84
C LEU A 17 -14.87 -33.76 15.14
N ALA A 18 -14.50 -33.16 16.27
CA ALA A 18 -14.66 -31.72 16.43
C ALA A 18 -13.55 -31.08 15.58
N LEU A 19 -13.92 -30.62 14.39
CA LEU A 19 -13.07 -29.77 13.55
C LEU A 19 -12.93 -28.41 14.25
N SER A 20 -12.04 -28.33 15.23
CA SER A 20 -11.46 -27.07 15.66
C SER A 20 -10.55 -26.60 14.53
N GLY A 21 -11.15 -25.98 13.51
CA GLY A 21 -10.44 -25.30 12.45
C GLY A 21 -9.70 -24.11 13.03
N CYS A 22 -8.43 -24.31 13.37
CA CYS A 22 -7.48 -23.21 13.46
C CYS A 22 -7.38 -22.59 12.07
N GLN A 23 -8.09 -21.48 11.86
CA GLN A 23 -7.78 -20.55 10.78
C GLN A 23 -6.53 -19.80 11.20
N ASP A 24 -5.36 -20.39 10.93
CA ASP A 24 -4.13 -19.61 10.83
C ASP A 24 -4.36 -18.59 9.71
N LYS A 25 -4.52 -17.33 10.10
CA LYS A 25 -4.50 -16.21 9.16
C LYS A 25 -3.05 -16.07 8.71
N ASP A 26 -2.70 -16.80 7.66
CA ASP A 26 -1.48 -16.57 6.88
C ASP A 26 -1.49 -15.11 6.39
N THR A 27 -0.87 -14.25 7.19
CA THR A 27 -0.62 -12.86 6.82
C THR A 27 0.67 -12.92 6.01
N ASP A 28 0.56 -12.83 4.68
CA ASP A 28 1.72 -12.78 3.79
C ASP A 28 2.57 -11.57 4.16
N PRO A 29 3.76 -11.75 4.77
CA PRO A 29 4.59 -10.65 5.22
C PRO A 29 5.10 -9.79 4.04
N ALA A 30 5.11 -10.32 2.81
CA ALA A 30 5.45 -9.55 1.63
C ALA A 30 4.35 -8.56 1.23
N ALA A 31 3.09 -8.82 1.57
CA ALA A 31 1.97 -7.96 1.21
C ALA A 31 1.97 -6.62 1.96
N ASP A 32 2.57 -6.59 3.16
CA ASP A 32 2.70 -5.40 4.01
C ASP A 32 4.07 -4.71 3.90
N GLU A 33 4.96 -5.20 3.02
CA GLU A 33 6.20 -4.51 2.66
C GLU A 33 5.89 -3.13 2.07
N LEU A 34 6.61 -2.09 2.52
CA LEU A 34 6.54 -0.75 1.95
C LEU A 34 7.36 -0.66 0.67
N VAL A 35 6.75 -0.13 -0.39
CA VAL A 35 7.35 0.16 -1.69
C VAL A 35 7.36 1.66 -1.89
N GLN A 36 8.53 2.22 -2.17
CA GLN A 36 8.67 3.64 -2.48
C GLN A 36 8.14 3.95 -3.88
N VAL A 37 7.34 5.00 -3.97
CA VAL A 37 6.68 5.45 -5.21
C VAL A 37 6.76 6.96 -5.35
N SER A 38 6.67 7.43 -6.60
CA SER A 38 6.58 8.84 -6.96
C SER A 38 5.44 9.11 -7.94
N TYR A 39 4.88 10.32 -7.91
CA TYR A 39 3.88 10.81 -8.84
C TYR A 39 4.20 12.24 -9.26
N ALA A 40 4.15 12.52 -10.56
CA ALA A 40 4.33 13.86 -11.09
C ALA A 40 2.97 14.55 -11.26
N GLN A 41 2.74 15.63 -10.52
CA GLN A 41 1.50 16.40 -10.58
C GLN A 41 1.28 16.93 -12.01
N THR A 42 0.04 16.80 -12.50
CA THR A 42 -0.37 17.32 -13.80
C THR A 42 -1.28 18.53 -13.66
N ALA A 43 -1.37 19.36 -14.71
CA ALA A 43 -2.13 20.61 -14.66
C ALA A 43 -3.64 20.43 -14.38
N CYS A 44 -4.26 19.37 -14.93
CA CYS A 44 -5.68 19.08 -14.66
C CYS A 44 -6.11 17.61 -14.83
N SER A 45 -5.21 16.69 -15.21
CA SER A 45 -5.58 15.27 -15.38
C SER A 45 -5.49 14.44 -14.11
N ASP A 46 -5.07 15.04 -13.01
CA ASP A 46 -4.96 14.36 -11.74
C ASP A 46 -6.34 13.93 -11.20
N PRO A 47 -6.45 12.74 -10.58
CA PRO A 47 -7.73 12.20 -10.10
C PRO A 47 -8.22 12.84 -8.79
N TRP A 48 -7.39 13.67 -8.14
CA TRP A 48 -7.75 14.48 -6.98
C TRP A 48 -8.27 15.86 -7.40
N ILE A 49 -8.78 16.64 -6.45
CA ILE A 49 -9.48 17.91 -6.71
C ILE A 49 -8.63 18.86 -7.57
N ALA A 50 -9.23 19.35 -8.67
CA ALA A 50 -8.57 20.15 -9.72
C ALA A 50 -7.92 21.47 -9.24
N ASP A 51 -8.34 21.98 -8.07
CA ASP A 51 -7.87 23.25 -7.52
C ASP A 51 -6.75 23.10 -6.47
N SER A 52 -6.12 21.92 -6.35
CA SER A 52 -4.98 21.70 -5.44
C SER A 52 -3.69 22.30 -6.00
N THR A 53 -3.73 23.59 -6.35
CA THR A 53 -2.58 24.34 -6.86
C THR A 53 -1.63 24.65 -5.70
N GLY A 54 -0.42 24.08 -5.75
CA GLY A 54 0.61 24.27 -4.72
C GLY A 54 0.91 23.01 -3.92
N VAL A 55 2.14 22.95 -3.39
CA VAL A 55 2.73 21.75 -2.77
C VAL A 55 1.85 21.16 -1.66
N THR A 56 1.48 21.95 -0.66
CA THR A 56 0.70 21.47 0.50
C THR A 56 -0.73 21.07 0.14
N ALA A 57 -1.37 21.82 -0.75
CA ALA A 57 -2.73 21.52 -1.19
C ALA A 57 -2.77 20.20 -1.98
N PHE A 58 -1.78 20.01 -2.86
CA PHE A 58 -1.59 18.77 -3.61
C PHE A 58 -1.35 17.57 -2.70
N GLU A 59 -0.39 17.66 -1.78
CA GLU A 59 -0.08 16.58 -0.82
C GLU A 59 -1.34 16.16 -0.04
N THR A 60 -2.08 17.13 0.48
CA THR A 60 -3.31 16.89 1.25
C THR A 60 -4.38 16.22 0.39
N ALA A 61 -4.62 16.73 -0.83
CA ALA A 61 -5.66 16.22 -1.72
C ALA A 61 -5.34 14.80 -2.22
N ALA A 62 -4.09 14.54 -2.61
CA ALA A 62 -3.64 13.24 -3.06
C ALA A 62 -3.66 12.21 -1.92
N THR A 63 -3.19 12.58 -0.73
CA THR A 63 -3.23 11.70 0.45
C THR A 63 -4.67 11.32 0.82
N ALA A 64 -5.57 12.31 0.88
CA ALA A 64 -6.98 12.06 1.16
C ALA A 64 -7.64 11.18 0.09
N TYR A 65 -7.29 11.36 -1.19
CA TYR A 65 -7.76 10.53 -2.28
C TYR A 65 -7.30 9.07 -2.11
N LEU A 66 -6.01 8.84 -1.88
CA LEU A 66 -5.45 7.49 -1.71
C LEU A 66 -6.07 6.77 -0.51
N GLN A 67 -6.25 7.46 0.63
CA GLN A 67 -6.93 6.91 1.79
C GLN A 67 -8.38 6.51 1.49
N LYS A 68 -9.11 7.33 0.71
CA LYS A 68 -10.48 7.01 0.27
C LYS A 68 -10.53 5.77 -0.64
N GLN A 69 -9.46 5.50 -1.40
CA GLN A 69 -9.31 4.27 -2.19
C GLN A 69 -8.86 3.06 -1.35
N GLY A 70 -8.69 3.22 -0.03
CA GLY A 70 -8.20 2.17 0.86
C GLY A 70 -6.69 1.90 0.77
N VAL A 71 -5.94 2.75 0.08
CA VAL A 71 -4.48 2.67 -0.01
C VAL A 71 -3.89 3.21 1.28
N GLN A 72 -3.03 2.43 1.93
CA GLN A 72 -2.24 2.93 3.05
C GLN A 72 -0.92 3.48 2.57
N THR A 73 -0.60 4.66 3.05
CA THR A 73 0.53 5.47 2.63
C THR A 73 1.42 5.76 3.84
N ASP A 74 2.73 5.76 3.63
CA ASP A 74 3.73 6.11 4.63
C ASP A 74 4.55 7.31 4.14
N GLN A 75 4.63 8.37 4.95
CA GLN A 75 5.47 9.55 4.69
C GLN A 75 5.31 10.22 3.31
N LEU A 76 4.08 10.26 2.75
CA LEU A 76 3.84 11.00 1.50
C LEU A 76 4.16 12.49 1.67
N GLN A 77 5.02 13.01 0.80
CA GLN A 77 5.48 14.40 0.81
C GLN A 77 5.53 14.95 -0.61
N ALA A 78 5.00 16.16 -0.79
CA ALA A 78 5.12 16.86 -2.06
C ALA A 78 6.29 17.87 -2.04
N ALA A 79 6.96 18.03 -3.17
CA ALA A 79 8.01 19.04 -3.34
C ALA A 79 8.14 19.50 -4.79
N GLN A 80 8.64 20.71 -5.01
CA GLN A 80 8.91 21.24 -6.35
C GLN A 80 10.30 20.80 -6.84
N THR A 81 10.45 19.51 -7.10
CA THR A 81 11.70 18.85 -7.51
C THR A 81 11.63 18.28 -8.93
N GLY A 82 10.46 18.32 -9.57
CA GLY A 82 10.21 17.76 -10.89
C GLY A 82 10.49 18.73 -12.03
N GLU A 83 10.49 18.19 -13.25
CA GLU A 83 10.56 18.99 -14.47
C GLU A 83 9.21 19.68 -14.74
N TYR A 84 9.27 21.01 -14.88
CA TYR A 84 8.10 21.81 -15.28
C TYR A 84 7.95 21.83 -16.80
N GLU A 85 6.75 21.52 -17.28
CA GLU A 85 6.41 21.53 -18.70
C GLU A 85 5.54 22.76 -19.02
N PRO A 86 6.05 23.77 -19.74
CA PRO A 86 5.32 25.01 -20.04
C PRO A 86 4.31 24.78 -21.19
N CYS A 87 3.24 24.04 -20.91
CA CYS A 87 2.15 23.80 -21.85
C CYS A 87 0.77 23.89 -21.19
N ASN A 88 -0.27 24.10 -22.01
CA ASN A 88 -1.65 24.31 -21.56
C ASN A 88 -2.50 23.02 -21.61
N ALA A 89 -1.89 21.84 -21.78
CA ALA A 89 -2.61 20.57 -21.79
C ALA A 89 -2.73 20.00 -20.37
N CYS A 90 -3.80 19.25 -20.10
CA CYS A 90 -4.04 18.74 -18.73
C CYS A 90 -2.96 17.82 -18.19
N HIS A 91 -2.23 17.12 -19.08
CA HIS A 91 -1.17 16.20 -18.72
C HIS A 91 0.20 16.87 -18.54
N CYS A 92 0.30 18.18 -18.79
CA CYS A 92 1.54 18.91 -18.61
C CYS A 92 1.93 18.88 -17.14
N LYS A 93 3.19 18.54 -16.86
CA LYS A 93 3.72 18.49 -15.49
C LYS A 93 3.86 19.90 -14.91
N THR A 94 3.47 20.04 -13.64
CA THR A 94 3.61 21.30 -12.89
C THR A 94 4.99 21.48 -12.27
N GLY A 95 5.85 20.45 -12.32
CA GLY A 95 7.13 20.40 -11.62
C GLY A 95 7.03 20.01 -10.13
N ILE A 96 5.83 19.74 -9.62
CA ILE A 96 5.62 19.23 -8.26
C ILE A 96 5.55 17.70 -8.31
N ILE A 97 6.35 17.04 -7.47
CA ILE A 97 6.39 15.59 -7.31
C ILE A 97 5.87 15.23 -5.92
N LEU A 98 5.08 14.17 -5.82
CA LEU A 98 4.69 13.53 -4.57
C LEU A 98 5.44 12.21 -4.44
N GLU A 99 6.15 12.01 -3.33
CA GLU A 99 6.92 10.78 -3.06
C GLU A 99 6.57 10.22 -1.69
N GLY A 100 6.67 8.89 -1.54
CA GLY A 100 6.49 8.22 -0.26
C GLY A 100 6.31 6.71 -0.42
N GLY A 101 5.97 6.05 0.68
CA GLY A 101 5.73 4.61 0.73
C GLY A 101 4.26 4.24 0.52
N VAL A 102 4.02 3.16 -0.20
CA VAL A 102 2.73 2.44 -0.21
C VAL A 102 2.98 0.96 0.09
N ARG A 103 1.97 0.23 0.55
CA ARG A 103 2.14 -1.23 0.70
C ARG A 103 2.23 -1.91 -0.65
N ARG A 104 3.00 -2.99 -0.74
CA ARG A 104 3.19 -3.78 -1.95
C ARG A 104 1.87 -4.24 -2.57
N LYS A 105 0.88 -4.63 -1.76
CA LYS A 105 -0.46 -5.02 -2.24
C LYS A 105 -1.22 -3.89 -2.95
N ASP A 106 -0.89 -2.63 -2.63
CA ASP A 106 -1.53 -1.43 -3.17
C ASP A 106 -0.78 -0.88 -4.42
N LEU A 107 0.41 -1.42 -4.73
CA LEU A 107 1.27 -0.94 -5.83
C LEU A 107 0.54 -0.92 -7.17
N ALA A 108 -0.12 -2.02 -7.54
CA ALA A 108 -0.85 -2.11 -8.81
C ALA A 108 -2.03 -1.13 -8.90
N THR A 109 -2.58 -0.70 -7.75
CA THR A 109 -3.64 0.32 -7.70
C THR A 109 -3.05 1.69 -8.00
N VAL A 110 -1.95 2.06 -7.35
CA VAL A 110 -1.34 3.39 -7.54
C VAL A 110 -0.64 3.54 -8.89
N GLU A 111 -0.10 2.46 -9.46
CA GLU A 111 0.49 2.48 -10.81
C GLU A 111 -0.55 2.84 -11.88
N LYS A 112 -1.81 2.38 -11.72
CA LYS A 112 -2.93 2.74 -12.61
C LYS A 112 -3.32 4.20 -12.51
N LEU A 113 -3.06 4.84 -11.36
CA LEU A 113 -3.27 6.27 -11.17
C LEU A 113 -2.17 7.09 -11.83
N GLY A 114 -1.00 6.51 -12.10
CA GLY A 114 0.15 7.18 -12.71
C GLY A 114 1.40 7.20 -11.83
N PHE A 115 1.36 6.61 -10.62
CA PHE A 115 2.56 6.47 -9.80
C PHE A 115 3.59 5.57 -10.49
N ARG A 116 4.87 5.80 -10.15
CA ARG A 116 6.00 5.00 -10.57
C ARG A 116 6.75 4.52 -9.34
N LYS A 117 7.25 3.29 -9.38
CA LYS A 117 8.17 2.79 -8.36
C LYS A 117 9.52 3.50 -8.47
N LEU A 118 10.12 3.85 -7.33
CA LEU A 118 11.49 4.37 -7.22
C LEU A 118 12.54 3.25 -7.17
#